data_AF-A0A497L9A0-F1
#
_entry.id   AF-A0A497L9A0-F1
#
_cell.length_a   1.000
_cell.length_b   1.000
_cell.length_c   1.000
_cell.angle_alpha   90.00
_cell.angle_beta   90.00
_cell.angle_gamma   90.00
#
_symmetry.space_group_name_H-M   'P 1'
#
loop_
_entity.id
_entity.type
_entity.pdbx_description
1 polymer ?
#
loop_
_entity_poly.entity_id
_entity_poly.type
_entity_poly.pdbx_seq_one_letter_code
_entity_poly.pdbx_strand_id
1 'polypeptide(L)'
;MRKIFDEEMRIQRMLDVEAALVWAHAEVGEIPKGDAEKIMEMASTKYVKLARVKEIEREIKHDVAALVRALAEVCGSSGAYV
;
A
#
# COMPACT_ATOMS: atom_id res chain seq x y z
N MET A 1 25.38 -1.28 1.09
CA MET A 1 24.66 -0.12 1.66
C MET A 1 23.63 0.55 0.74
N ARG A 2 23.58 0.30 -0.58
CA ARG A 2 22.70 1.05 -1.51
C ARG A 2 21.23 0.60 -1.63
N LYS A 3 20.91 -0.68 -1.36
CA LYS A 3 19.54 -1.21 -1.58
C LYS A 3 18.52 -0.87 -0.48
N ILE A 4 18.98 -0.60 0.75
CA ILE A 4 18.07 -0.32 1.89
C ILE A 4 17.44 1.07 1.74
N PHE A 5 18.19 2.03 1.21
CA PHE A 5 17.74 3.40 0.94
C PHE A 5 17.24 3.60 -0.49
N ASP A 6 17.05 2.51 -1.24
CA ASP A 6 16.49 2.58 -2.58
C ASP A 6 15.01 2.94 -2.49
N GLU A 7 14.52 3.70 -3.46
CA GLU A 7 13.18 4.26 -3.41
C GLU A 7 12.11 3.18 -3.54
N GLU A 8 12.35 2.15 -4.38
CA GLU A 8 11.49 0.97 -4.46
C GLU A 8 11.45 0.21 -3.13
N MET A 9 12.59 0.08 -2.45
CA MET A 9 12.65 -0.57 -1.15
C MET A 9 11.90 0.25 -0.10
N ARG A 10 12.03 1.58 -0.11
CA ARG A 10 11.28 2.47 0.78
C ARG A 10 9.78 2.29 0.59
N ILE A 11 9.30 2.26 -0.66
CA ILE A 11 7.88 2.01 -0.96
C ILE A 11 7.44 0.63 -0.53
N GLN A 12 8.23 -0.42 -0.82
CA GLN A 12 7.89 -1.77 -0.37
C GLN A 12 7.74 -1.81 1.15
N ARG A 13 8.63 -1.16 1.90
CA ARG A 13 8.52 -1.10 3.37
C ARG A 13 7.30 -0.35 3.86
N MET A 14 6.88 0.71 3.18
CA MET A 14 5.63 1.40 3.52
C MET A 14 4.41 0.52 3.24
N LEU A 15 4.40 -0.21 2.12
CA LEU A 15 3.35 -1.19 1.80
C LEU A 15 3.30 -2.33 2.82
N ASP A 16 4.46 -2.83 3.27
CA ASP A 16 4.54 -3.87 4.30
C ASP A 16 3.87 -3.40 5.61
N VAL A 17 4.03 -2.12 5.97
CA VAL A 17 3.42 -1.52 7.17
C VAL A 17 1.91 -1.42 7.02
N GLU A 18 1.41 -0.92 5.88
CA GLU A 18 -0.03 -0.84 5.63
C GLU A 18 -0.69 -2.21 5.60
N ALA A 19 -0.05 -3.20 4.96
CA ALA A 19 -0.53 -4.58 4.95
C ALA A 19 -0.62 -5.16 6.37
N ALA A 20 0.37 -4.91 7.22
CA ALA A 20 0.36 -5.35 8.61
C ALA A 20 -0.74 -4.66 9.44
N LEU A 21 -0.99 -3.37 9.17
CA LEU A 21 -2.05 -2.60 9.82
C LEU A 21 -3.43 -3.20 9.47
N VAL A 22 -3.71 -3.38 8.18
CA VAL A 22 -4.96 -3.98 7.69
C VAL A 22 -5.15 -5.39 8.24
N TRP A 23 -4.08 -6.19 8.29
CA TRP A 23 -4.13 -7.52 8.90
C TRP A 23 -4.52 -7.46 10.38
N ALA A 24 -3.92 -6.54 11.16
CA ALA A 24 -4.29 -6.35 12.56
C ALA A 24 -5.75 -5.93 12.74
N HIS A 25 -6.26 -5.04 11.88
CA HIS A 25 -7.67 -4.65 11.86
C HIS A 25 -8.61 -5.83 11.53
N ALA A 26 -8.18 -6.75 10.66
CA ALA A 26 -8.94 -7.97 10.37
C ALA A 26 -8.95 -8.95 11.55
N GLU A 27 -7.85 -9.03 12.31
CA GLU A 27 -7.77 -9.89 13.50
C GLU A 27 -8.68 -9.39 14.65
N VAL A 28 -8.90 -8.08 14.76
CA VAL A 28 -9.88 -7.51 15.71
C VAL A 28 -11.32 -7.46 15.15
N GLY A 29 -11.51 -7.87 13.90
CA GLY A 29 -12.83 -8.01 13.26
C GLY A 29 -13.42 -6.72 12.68
N GLU A 30 -12.61 -5.67 12.50
CA GLU A 30 -13.05 -4.42 11.86
C GLU A 30 -13.10 -4.51 10.33
N ILE A 31 -12.27 -5.37 9.74
CA ILE A 31 -12.18 -5.61 8.29
C ILE A 31 -12.49 -7.09 8.00
N PRO A 32 -13.25 -7.42 6.95
CA PRO A 32 -13.41 -8.80 6.52
C PRO A 32 -12.06 -9.44 6.16
N LYS A 33 -11.78 -10.65 6.67
CA LYS A 33 -10.50 -11.34 6.42
C LYS A 33 -10.16 -11.48 4.93
N GLY A 34 -11.16 -11.74 4.09
CA GLY A 34 -10.93 -11.85 2.63
C GLY A 34 -10.49 -10.53 1.98
N ASP A 35 -10.94 -9.38 2.49
CA ASP A 35 -10.46 -8.07 2.01
C ASP A 35 -9.03 -7.81 2.48
N ALA A 36 -8.72 -8.16 3.74
CA ALA A 36 -7.38 -8.04 4.29
C ALA A 36 -6.35 -8.94 3.58
N GLU A 37 -6.70 -10.20 3.30
CA GLU A 37 -5.86 -11.12 2.52
C GLU A 37 -5.55 -10.56 1.14
N LYS A 38 -6.57 -10.02 0.46
CA LYS A 38 -6.40 -9.40 -0.86
C LYS A 38 -5.48 -8.18 -0.80
N ILE A 39 -5.62 -7.33 0.21
CA ILE A 39 -4.74 -6.16 0.38
C ILE A 39 -3.29 -6.62 0.63
N MET A 40 -3.06 -7.65 1.45
CA MET A 40 -1.73 -8.19 1.67
C MET A 40 -1.08 -8.73 0.39
N GLU A 41 -1.84 -9.44 -0.46
CA GLU A 41 -1.34 -9.94 -1.74
C GLU A 41 -0.94 -8.80 -2.70
N MET A 42 -1.70 -7.71 -2.67
CA MET A 42 -1.51 -6.56 -3.55
C MET A 42 -0.48 -5.55 -3.03
N ALA A 43 -0.13 -5.59 -1.74
CA ALA A 43 0.85 -4.72 -1.07
C ALA A 43 2.30 -5.05 -1.45
N SER A 44 2.60 -5.05 -2.75
CA SER A 44 3.95 -5.18 -3.27
C SER A 44 4.21 -4.24 -4.43
N THR A 45 5.49 -3.88 -4.63
CA THR A 45 5.94 -3.05 -5.75
C THR A 45 5.72 -3.71 -7.12
N LYS A 46 5.37 -5.00 -7.13
CA LYS A 46 4.91 -5.70 -8.33
C LYS A 46 3.60 -5.11 -8.84
N TYR A 47 2.66 -4.80 -7.95
CA TYR A 47 1.36 -4.25 -8.30
C TYR A 47 1.32 -2.73 -8.12
N VAL A 48 1.86 -2.21 -7.01
CA VAL A 48 1.97 -0.77 -6.75
C VAL A 48 3.25 -0.23 -7.36
N LYS A 49 3.15 0.37 -8.55
CA LYS A 49 4.32 0.88 -9.28
C LYS A 49 4.79 2.23 -8.73
N LEU A 50 6.10 2.37 -8.53
CA LEU A 50 6.75 3.64 -8.15
C LEU A 50 6.35 4.81 -9.07
N ALA A 51 6.27 4.56 -10.37
CA ALA A 51 5.84 5.58 -11.34
C ALA A 51 4.44 6.12 -11.04
N ARG A 52 3.49 5.24 -10.70
CA ARG A 52 2.12 5.63 -10.38
C ARG A 52 2.04 6.43 -9.07
N VAL A 53 2.79 6.01 -8.05
CA VAL A 53 2.88 6.76 -6.79
C VAL A 53 3.41 8.17 -7.04
N LYS A 54 4.46 8.32 -7.85
CA LYS A 54 5.03 9.63 -8.20
C LYS A 54 4.09 10.51 -9.02
N GLU A 55 3.28 9.93 -9.91
CA GLU A 55 2.24 10.69 -10.62
C GLU A 55 1.23 11.28 -9.65
N ILE A 56 0.69 10.46 -8.75
CA ILE A 56 -0.27 10.91 -7.74
C ILE A 56 0.37 11.93 -6.80
N GLU A 57 1.62 11.70 -6.36
CA GLU A 57 2.37 12.62 -5.52
C GLU A 57 2.55 13.99 -6.19
N ARG A 58 2.75 14.07 -7.50
CA ARG A 58 2.84 15.36 -8.21
C ARG A 58 1.52 16.13 -8.18
N GLU A 59 0.40 15.42 -8.17
CA GLU A 59 -0.94 16.02 -8.09
C GLU A 59 -1.26 16.52 -6.67
N ILE A 60 -1.02 15.68 -5.65
CA ILE A 60 -1.46 15.97 -4.27
C ILE A 60 -0.35 16.54 -3.36
N LYS A 61 0.92 16.45 -3.78
CA LYS A 61 2.13 16.88 -3.06
C LYS A 61 2.27 16.26 -1.66
N HIS A 62 1.83 15.03 -1.51
CA HIS A 62 1.89 14.27 -0.25
C HIS A 62 2.25 12.82 -0.53
N ASP A 63 3.45 12.40 -0.11
CA ASP A 63 4.07 11.13 -0.47
C ASP A 63 3.33 9.91 0.11
N VAL A 64 2.98 9.94 1.40
CA VAL A 64 2.25 8.85 2.06
C VAL A 64 0.85 8.67 1.49
N ALA A 65 0.09 9.77 1.35
CA ALA A 65 -1.26 9.72 0.79
C ALA A 65 -1.26 9.23 -0.68
N ALA A 66 -0.19 9.51 -1.44
CA ALA A 66 -0.06 9.03 -2.80
C ALA A 66 0.15 7.51 -2.84
N LEU A 67 0.90 6.96 -1.90
CA LEU A 67 1.12 5.52 -1.77
C LEU A 67 -0.16 4.79 -1.38
N VAL A 68 -0.88 5.27 -0.35
CA VAL A 68 -2.15 4.69 0.09
C VAL A 68 -3.16 4.69 -1.05
N ARG A 69 -3.26 5.81 -1.77
CA ARG A 69 -4.16 5.91 -2.93
C ARG A 69 -3.77 4.96 -4.06
N ALA A 70 -2.48 4.81 -4.35
CA ALA A 70 -2.01 3.84 -5.35
C ALA A 70 -2.30 2.39 -4.94
N LEU A 71 -2.17 2.06 -3.65
CA LEU A 71 -2.53 0.75 -3.11
C LEU A 71 -4.05 0.52 -3.21
N ALA A 72 -4.86 1.51 -2.85
CA ALA A 72 -6.31 1.44 -2.96
C ALA A 72 -6.79 1.23 -4.42
N GLU A 73 -6.17 1.90 -5.40
CA GLU A 73 -6.46 1.71 -6.83
C GLU A 73 -6.28 0.24 -7.28
N VAL A 74 -5.24 -0.43 -6.77
CA VAL A 74 -4.94 -1.84 -7.08
C VAL A 74 -5.88 -2.80 -6.34
N CYS A 75 -6.23 -2.50 -5.10
CA CYS A 75 -7.08 -3.35 -4.26
C CYS A 75 -8.57 -3.31 -4.64
N GLY A 76 -9.00 -2.30 -5.41
CA GLY A 76 -10.37 -2.15 -5.88
C GLY A 76 -11.33 -1.88 -4.72
N SER A 77 -12.41 -2.67 -4.59
CA SER A 77 -13.39 -2.53 -3.51
C SER A 77 -12.78 -2.61 -2.11
N SER A 78 -11.76 -3.46 -1.94
CA SER A 78 -11.05 -3.63 -0.68
C SER A 78 -10.15 -2.43 -0.35
N GLY A 79 -9.84 -1.59 -1.33
CA GLY A 79 -9.04 -0.38 -1.16
C GLY A 79 -9.68 0.67 -0.25
N ALA A 80 -10.97 0.55 0.08
CA ALA A 80 -11.64 1.42 1.05
C ALA A 80 -11.20 1.19 2.50
N TYR A 81 -10.51 0.07 2.78
CA TYR A 81 -10.00 -0.28 4.10
C TYR A 81 -8.53 0.10 4.31
N VAL A 82 -7.93 0.83 3.36
CA VAL A 82 -6.54 1.27 3.36
C VAL A 82 -6.50 2.80 3.42
#